data_AF-A0A957PXN8-F1
#
_entry.id   AF-A0A957PXN8-F1
#
_cell.length_a   1.000
_cell.length_b   1.000
_cell.length_c   1.000
_cell.angle_alpha   90.00
_cell.angle_beta   90.00
_cell.angle_gamma   90.00
#
_symmetry.space_group_name_H-M   'P 1'
#
loop_
_entity.id
_entity.type
_entity.pdbx_description
1 polymer ?
#
loop_
_entity_poly.entity_id
_entity_poly.type
_entity_poly.pdbx_seq_one_letter_code
_entity_poly.pdbx_strand_id
1 'polypeptide(L)'
;ESRRVLQPGGHLLVRVSAYAWLMGEHDRAFHTAQRYNRRALAPILVEAGFTIMRSTYANALFAPPVIGLRLVQRWAHLPHREQIYTNSLSNRLLAAALQWEAIWLRSHNLPAGISLYLLARKE
;
A
#
# COMPACT_ATOMS: atom_id res chain seq x y z
N GLU A 1 13.85 16.55 -3.89
CA GLU A 1 14.76 15.66 -4.66
C GLU A 1 14.19 15.07 -5.95
N SER A 2 13.15 14.20 -5.95
CA SER A 2 12.74 13.49 -7.18
C SER A 2 12.36 14.42 -8.35
N ARG A 3 11.72 15.57 -8.09
CA ARG A 3 11.40 16.58 -9.12
C ARG A 3 12.67 17.14 -9.79
N ARG A 4 13.75 17.31 -9.03
CA ARG A 4 15.00 17.92 -9.50
C ARG A 4 15.69 17.06 -10.56
N VAL A 5 15.66 15.73 -10.37
CA VAL A 5 16.39 14.77 -11.22
C VAL A 5 15.58 14.27 -12.43
N LEU A 6 14.25 14.37 -12.38
CA LEU A 6 13.41 13.98 -13.51
C LEU A 6 13.48 15.01 -14.64
N GLN A 7 13.57 14.55 -15.88
CA GLN A 7 13.36 15.39 -17.05
C GLN A 7 11.89 15.88 -17.13
N PRO A 8 11.61 17.02 -17.79
CA PRO A 8 10.24 17.43 -18.09
C PRO A 8 9.47 16.31 -18.80
N GLY A 9 8.22 16.05 -18.39
CA GLY A 9 7.43 14.91 -18.85
C GLY A 9 7.84 13.54 -18.28
N GLY A 10 8.85 13.49 -17.39
CA GLY A 10 9.25 12.26 -16.70
C GLY A 10 8.16 11.72 -15.77
N HIS A 11 8.14 10.40 -15.58
CA HIS A 11 7.16 9.74 -14.73
C HIS A 11 7.76 9.37 -13.37
N LEU A 12 6.99 9.59 -12.32
CA LEU A 12 7.29 9.19 -10.95
C LEU A 12 6.24 8.17 -10.49
N LEU A 13 6.68 6.94 -10.21
CA LEU A 13 5.84 5.92 -9.58
C LEU A 13 6.19 5.80 -8.10
N VAL A 14 5.23 6.10 -7.24
CA VAL A 14 5.37 6.01 -5.78
C VAL A 14 4.56 4.83 -5.28
N ARG A 15 5.20 3.94 -4.53
CA ARG A 15 4.56 2.85 -3.79
C ARG A 15 4.78 3.06 -2.30
N VAL A 16 3.70 3.22 -1.55
CA VAL A 16 3.77 3.40 -0.09
C VAL A 16 2.76 2.50 0.61
N SER A 17 3.03 2.20 1.87
CA SER A 17 2.09 1.50 2.75
C SER A 17 0.85 2.39 2.99
N ALA A 18 -0.33 1.83 2.76
CA ALA A 18 -1.58 2.56 2.91
C ALA A 18 -2.03 2.61 4.37
N TYR A 19 -2.77 3.68 4.69
CA TYR A 19 -3.52 3.90 5.93
C TYR A 19 -2.69 4.02 7.20
N ALA A 20 -2.56 5.24 7.74
CA ALA A 20 -1.93 5.51 9.02
C ALA A 20 -2.58 4.78 10.21
N TRP A 21 -3.89 4.58 10.20
CA TRP A 21 -4.61 3.90 11.29
C TRP A 21 -4.28 2.40 11.40
N LEU A 22 -3.69 1.82 10.35
CA LEU A 22 -3.22 0.46 10.37
C LEU A 22 -1.90 0.31 11.11
N MET A 23 -1.15 1.39 11.41
CA MET A 23 0.14 1.30 12.12
C MET A 23 0.00 0.49 13.42
N GLY A 24 0.79 -0.58 13.53
CA GLY A 24 0.90 -1.43 14.73
C GLY A 24 2.36 -1.60 15.16
N GLU A 25 2.61 -2.42 16.17
CA GLU A 25 3.96 -2.66 16.70
C GLU A 25 4.93 -3.22 15.66
N HIS A 26 4.44 -3.97 14.68
CA HIS A 26 5.22 -4.44 13.52
C HIS A 26 5.79 -3.29 12.67
N ASP A 27 5.03 -2.20 12.47
CA ASP A 27 5.51 -1.04 11.70
C ASP A 27 6.60 -0.25 12.48
N ARG A 28 6.54 -0.26 13.83
CA ARG A 28 7.59 0.26 14.71
C ARG A 28 8.87 -0.58 14.64
N ALA A 29 8.74 -1.91 14.57
CA ALA A 29 9.87 -2.83 14.44
C ALA A 29 10.61 -2.72 13.09
N PHE A 30 9.90 -2.39 12.00
CA PHE A 30 10.48 -2.22 10.66
C PHE A 30 10.83 -0.76 10.30
N HIS A 31 10.84 0.17 11.27
CA HIS A 31 11.10 1.60 11.07
C HIS A 31 10.35 2.23 9.88
N THR A 32 9.15 1.74 9.57
CA THR A 32 8.38 2.25 8.42
C THR A 32 7.75 3.57 8.82
N ALA A 33 8.48 4.66 8.54
CA ALA A 33 8.27 5.96 9.17
C ALA A 33 6.85 6.52 9.05
N GLN A 34 6.17 6.36 7.90
CA GLN A 34 4.83 6.91 7.69
C GLN A 34 4.02 6.08 6.68
N ARG A 35 2.75 5.81 7.01
CA ARG A 35 1.75 5.28 6.07
C ARG A 35 0.89 6.42 5.54
N TYR A 36 0.63 6.42 4.24
CA TYR A 36 -0.09 7.50 3.57
C TYR A 36 -1.46 7.03 3.09
N ASN A 37 -2.37 7.98 2.89
CA ASN A 37 -3.60 7.74 2.14
C ASN A 37 -3.59 8.63 0.88
N ARG A 38 -4.45 8.30 -0.09
CA ARG A 38 -4.54 9.05 -1.35
C ARG A 38 -4.77 10.56 -1.14
N ARG A 39 -5.59 10.92 -0.15
CA ARG A 39 -5.93 12.31 0.17
C ARG A 39 -4.76 13.09 0.76
N ALA A 40 -3.81 12.41 1.41
CA ALA A 40 -2.61 13.02 1.95
C ALA A 40 -1.48 13.09 0.92
N LEU A 41 -1.27 12.03 0.12
CA LEU A 41 -0.14 11.95 -0.81
C LEU A 41 -0.36 12.77 -2.09
N ALA A 42 -1.58 12.82 -2.61
CA ALA A 42 -1.85 13.52 -3.87
C ALA A 42 -1.58 15.03 -3.79
N PRO A 43 -2.04 15.78 -2.76
CA PRO A 43 -1.74 17.20 -2.63
C PRO A 43 -0.24 17.49 -2.55
N ILE A 44 0.54 16.67 -1.81
CA ILE A 44 1.99 16.81 -1.68
C ILE A 44 2.69 16.74 -3.04
N LEU A 45 2.25 15.80 -3.90
CA LEU A 45 2.83 15.65 -5.24
C LEU A 45 2.40 16.79 -6.18
N VAL A 46 1.17 17.27 -6.06
CA VAL A 46 0.67 18.41 -6.83
C VAL A 46 1.41 19.71 -6.44
N GLU A 47 1.61 19.96 -5.14
CA GLU A 47 2.37 21.10 -4.64
C GLU A 47 3.85 21.02 -5.04
N ALA A 48 4.41 19.80 -5.09
CA ALA A 48 5.71 19.54 -5.69
C ALA A 48 5.73 19.67 -7.23
N GLY A 49 4.63 20.11 -7.85
CA GLY A 49 4.37 20.30 -9.29
C GLY A 49 4.55 19.06 -10.14
N PHE A 50 3.92 17.98 -9.68
CA PHE A 50 3.60 16.84 -10.51
C PHE A 50 2.10 16.79 -10.79
N THR A 51 1.74 16.27 -11.95
CA THR A 51 0.34 16.01 -12.32
C THR A 51 0.02 14.54 -12.10
N ILE A 52 -1.00 14.26 -11.29
CA ILE A 52 -1.38 12.90 -10.93
C ILE A 52 -2.04 12.23 -12.14
N MET A 53 -1.37 11.23 -12.71
CA MET A 53 -1.86 10.45 -13.85
C MET A 53 -2.76 9.31 -13.39
N ARG A 54 -2.38 8.66 -12.29
CA ARG A 54 -3.13 7.51 -11.77
C ARG A 54 -2.91 7.36 -10.28
N SER A 55 -3.98 7.03 -9.55
CA SER A 55 -3.90 6.64 -8.14
C SER A 55 -4.77 5.42 -7.91
N THR A 56 -4.17 4.36 -7.39
CA THR A 56 -4.86 3.11 -7.10
C THR A 56 -4.30 2.48 -5.84
N TYR A 57 -5.15 1.76 -5.13
CA TYR A 57 -4.71 0.86 -4.08
C TYR A 57 -4.36 -0.52 -4.66
N ALA A 58 -3.67 -1.33 -3.87
CA ALA A 58 -3.38 -2.72 -4.15
C ALA A 58 -3.38 -3.53 -2.86
N ASN A 59 -3.36 -4.86 -2.99
CA ASN A 59 -3.50 -5.82 -1.91
C ASN A 59 -4.83 -5.62 -1.15
N ALA A 60 -5.90 -5.37 -1.88
CA ALA A 60 -7.24 -5.20 -1.33
C ALA A 60 -7.79 -6.53 -0.81
N LEU A 61 -7.55 -7.63 -1.52
CA LEU A 61 -7.92 -8.98 -1.08
C LEU A 61 -7.26 -9.39 0.25
N PHE A 62 -6.06 -8.86 0.52
CA PHE A 62 -5.36 -9.08 1.78
C PHE A 62 -5.80 -8.13 2.90
N ALA A 63 -6.54 -7.07 2.58
CA ALA A 63 -6.90 -6.06 3.57
C ALA A 63 -7.83 -6.61 4.67
N PRO A 64 -8.94 -7.34 4.38
CA PRO A 64 -9.85 -7.84 5.42
C PRO A 64 -9.17 -8.73 6.48
N PRO A 65 -8.41 -9.79 6.11
CA PRO A 65 -7.79 -10.66 7.12
C PRO A 65 -6.70 -9.94 7.93
N VAL A 66 -5.91 -9.07 7.29
CA VAL A 66 -4.86 -8.30 7.97
C VAL A 66 -5.47 -7.27 8.92
N ILE A 67 -6.52 -6.56 8.50
CA ILE A 67 -7.26 -5.61 9.34
C ILE A 67 -7.91 -6.34 10.52
N GLY A 68 -8.57 -7.47 10.28
CA GLY A 68 -9.21 -8.28 11.32
C GLY A 68 -8.21 -8.77 12.37
N LEU A 69 -7.09 -9.34 11.94
CA LEU A 69 -6.02 -9.77 12.84
C LEU A 69 -5.47 -8.59 13.66
N ARG A 70 -5.22 -7.44 13.03
CA ARG A 70 -4.73 -6.24 13.73
C ARG A 70 -5.74 -5.68 14.73
N LEU A 71 -7.04 -5.74 14.42
CA LEU A 71 -8.10 -5.30 15.33
C LEU A 71 -8.19 -6.22 16.55
N VAL A 72 -8.15 -7.53 16.33
CA VAL A 72 -8.14 -8.54 17.40
C VAL A 72 -6.89 -8.39 18.29
N GLN A 73 -5.71 -8.21 17.70
CA GLN A 73 -4.47 -7.95 18.45
C GLN A 73 -4.59 -6.71 19.33
N ARG A 74 -5.20 -5.64 18.81
CA ARG A 74 -5.37 -4.37 19.54
C ARG A 74 -6.37 -4.47 20.69
N TRP A 75 -7.40 -5.31 20.57
CA TRP A 75 -8.44 -5.48 21.59
C TRP A 75 -8.11 -6.56 22.63
N ALA A 76 -7.40 -7.62 22.22
CA ALA A 76 -7.18 -8.79 23.06
C ALA A 76 -5.80 -8.81 23.75
N HIS A 77 -4.94 -7.81 23.55
CA HIS A 77 -3.56 -7.76 24.06
C HIS A 77 -2.78 -9.08 23.84
N LEU A 78 -3.08 -9.78 22.75
CA LEU A 78 -2.48 -11.08 22.46
C LEU A 78 -0.99 -10.90 22.13
N PRO A 79 -0.09 -11.69 22.73
CA PRO A 79 1.34 -11.62 22.42
C PRO A 79 1.56 -11.89 20.94
N HIS A 80 2.45 -11.08 20.34
CA HIS A 80 2.78 -11.14 18.92
C HIS A 80 3.42 -12.49 18.58
N ARG A 81 2.65 -13.43 18.03
CA ARG A 81 3.17 -14.70 17.50
C ARG A 81 3.55 -14.52 16.03
N GLU A 82 4.83 -14.62 15.70
CA GLU A 82 5.37 -14.62 14.32
C GLU A 82 4.95 -15.84 13.47
N GLN A 83 4.13 -16.74 14.01
CA GLN A 83 3.90 -18.06 13.42
C GLN A 83 2.60 -18.12 12.61
N ILE A 84 2.56 -17.47 11.44
CA ILE A 84 1.66 -17.89 10.35
C ILE A 84 2.39 -17.75 9.00
N TYR A 85 3.50 -18.45 8.85
CA TYR A 85 4.21 -18.58 7.57
C TYR A 85 4.51 -20.05 7.29
N THR A 86 3.49 -20.93 7.27
CA THR A 86 3.80 -22.37 7.27
C THR A 86 2.85 -23.28 6.49
N ASN A 87 1.94 -22.75 5.66
CA ASN A 87 1.12 -23.60 4.77
C ASN A 87 1.27 -23.21 3.29
N SER A 88 2.07 -24.01 2.55
CA SER A 88 2.42 -23.78 1.14
C SER A 88 1.23 -23.75 0.18
N LEU A 89 0.12 -24.45 0.50
CA LEU A 89 -1.11 -24.44 -0.30
C LEU A 89 -1.88 -23.12 -0.15
N SER A 90 -2.09 -22.67 1.09
CA SER A 90 -2.76 -21.40 1.36
C SER A 90 -1.99 -20.22 0.76
N ASN A 91 -0.65 -20.24 0.85
CA ASN A 91 0.19 -19.22 0.25
C ASN A 91 0.07 -19.18 -1.27
N ARG A 92 -0.05 -20.34 -1.94
CA ARG A 92 -0.25 -20.42 -3.39
C ARG A 92 -1.61 -19.86 -3.83
N LEU A 93 -2.68 -20.18 -3.11
CA LEU A 93 -4.02 -19.65 -3.40
C LEU A 93 -4.07 -18.13 -3.22
N LEU A 94 -3.46 -17.63 -2.13
CA LEU A 94 -3.33 -16.20 -1.87
C LEU A 94 -2.47 -15.49 -2.93
N ALA A 95 -1.36 -16.11 -3.32
CA ALA A 95 -0.51 -15.58 -4.40
C ALA A 95 -1.26 -15.55 -5.74
N ALA A 96 -2.06 -16.57 -6.06
CA ALA A 96 -2.90 -16.58 -7.26
C ALA A 96 -3.95 -15.46 -7.18
N ALA A 97 -4.63 -15.30 -6.05
CA ALA A 97 -5.61 -14.22 -5.84
C ALA A 97 -4.98 -12.82 -6.02
N LEU A 98 -3.76 -12.60 -5.51
CA LEU A 98 -3.02 -11.36 -5.75
C LEU A 98 -2.58 -11.18 -7.20
N GLN A 99 -2.24 -12.26 -7.91
CA GLN A 99 -1.95 -12.18 -9.34
C GLN A 99 -3.19 -11.77 -10.14
N TRP A 100 -4.35 -12.32 -9.82
CA TRP A 100 -5.63 -11.89 -10.39
C TRP A 100 -5.91 -10.42 -10.10
N GLU A 101 -5.68 -9.98 -8.86
CA GLU A 101 -5.79 -8.57 -8.50
C GLU A 101 -4.82 -7.69 -9.30
N ALA A 102 -3.56 -8.12 -9.48
CA ALA A 102 -2.58 -7.41 -10.26
C ALA A 102 -2.97 -7.30 -11.75
N ILE A 103 -3.57 -8.35 -12.32
CA ILE A 103 -4.12 -8.33 -13.69
C ILE A 103 -5.29 -7.36 -13.76
N TRP A 104 -6.21 -7.39 -12.81
CA TRP A 104 -7.34 -6.46 -12.71
C TRP A 104 -6.86 -5.00 -12.61
N LEU A 105 -5.80 -4.76 -11.83
CA LEU A 105 -5.14 -3.47 -11.69
C LEU A 105 -4.49 -2.95 -12.98
N ARG A 106 -4.39 -3.74 -14.06
CA ARG A 106 -3.92 -3.21 -15.34
C ARG A 106 -4.96 -2.28 -15.99
N SER A 107 -6.24 -2.61 -15.85
CA SER A 107 -7.35 -1.89 -16.50
C SER A 107 -8.24 -1.12 -15.51
N HIS A 108 -8.29 -1.52 -14.25
CA HIS A 108 -9.17 -0.91 -13.25
C HIS A 108 -8.39 -0.40 -12.03
N ASN A 109 -8.95 0.56 -11.32
CA ASN A 109 -8.39 1.05 -10.06
C ASN A 109 -9.14 0.43 -8.88
N LEU A 110 -8.42 0.14 -7.80
CA LEU A 110 -9.02 -0.30 -6.55
C LEU A 110 -9.21 0.91 -5.61
N PRO A 111 -10.39 1.05 -4.98
CA PRO A 111 -10.68 2.17 -4.09
C PRO A 111 -10.03 2.02 -2.70
N ALA A 112 -9.63 0.80 -2.31
CA ALA A 112 -9.04 0.50 -1.02
C ALA A 112 -8.05 -0.68 -1.11
N GLY A 113 -7.06 -0.72 -0.22
CA GLY A 113 -6.07 -1.80 -0.10
C GLY A 113 -4.93 -1.42 0.85
N ILE A 114 -4.07 -2.36 1.21
CA ILE A 114 -2.99 -2.11 2.19
C ILE A 114 -1.76 -1.42 1.58
N SER A 115 -1.67 -1.30 0.26
CA SER A 115 -0.63 -0.55 -0.43
C SER A 115 -1.26 0.51 -1.34
N LEU A 116 -0.65 1.69 -1.41
CA LEU A 116 -1.04 2.79 -2.27
C LEU A 116 0.00 2.95 -3.37
N TYR A 117 -0.47 2.97 -4.62
CA TYR A 117 0.31 3.29 -5.80
C TYR A 117 -0.17 4.62 -6.38
N LEU A 118 0.79 5.48 -6.70
CA LEU A 118 0.52 6.76 -7.30
C LEU A 118 1.53 7.03 -8.41
N LEU A 119 1.00 7.18 -9.63
CA LEU A 119 1.75 7.57 -10.81
C LEU A 119 1.53 9.06 -11.05
N ALA A 120 2.61 9.82 -11.03
CA ALA A 120 2.61 11.25 -11.29
C ALA A 120 3.57 11.57 -12.43
N ARG A 121 3.29 12.64 -13.17
CA ARG A 121 4.13 13.12 -14.27
C ARG A 121 4.69 14.48 -13.89
N LYS A 122 5.99 14.68 -14.09
CA LYS A 122 6.62 15.99 -13.93
C LYS A 122 6.17 16.88 -15.09
N GLU A 123 5.65 18.04 -14.77
CA GLU A 123 5.47 19.12 -15.75
C GLU A 123 6.82 19.74 -16.14
#